data_AF-A0A9J7MM34-F1
#
_entry.id   AF-A0A9J7MM34-F1
#
_cell.length_a   1.000
_cell.length_b   1.000
_cell.length_c   1.000
_cell.angle_alpha   90.00
_cell.angle_beta   90.00
_cell.angle_gamma   90.00
#
_symmetry.space_group_name_H-M   'P 1'
#
loop_
_entity.id
_entity.type
_entity.pdbx_description
1 polymer ?
#
loop_
_entity_poly.entity_id
_entity_poly.type
_entity_poly.pdbx_seq_one_letter_code
_entity_poly.pdbx_strand_id
1 'polypeptide(L)'
;MAEGCCGKCSKFMLFVFNLIFWLAGIGLLAFGIWLRLDNDIAKIVSLDLPWFYNATYVLMGVGGFTMIMGFLGCCGAMKENKCMLTTYTICLGLVFIAEIAGGVVAFVYRNNVSGSEQKQQQIVLLHTFDAPFHSLCHIVLSSPQSVNAVIGY
;
A
#
# COMPACT_ATOMS: atom_id res chain seq x y z
N MET A 1 35.17 6.43 -6.97
CA MET A 1 34.92 4.98 -7.17
C MET A 1 35.21 4.24 -5.87
N ALA A 2 34.27 4.33 -4.94
CA ALA A 2 34.21 3.50 -3.74
C ALA A 2 32.73 3.14 -3.54
N GLU A 3 32.15 2.46 -4.54
CA GLU A 3 30.80 1.91 -4.43
C GLU A 3 30.92 0.60 -3.64
N GLY A 4 31.07 0.71 -2.32
CA GLY A 4 31.28 -0.42 -1.41
C GLY A 4 30.10 -1.39 -1.38
N CYS A 5 30.26 -2.45 -0.57
CA CYS A 5 29.26 -3.48 -0.23
C CYS A 5 27.83 -2.94 0.04
N CYS A 6 27.71 -1.66 0.42
CA CYS A 6 26.48 -0.95 0.73
C CYS A 6 25.44 -0.90 -0.42
N GLY A 7 25.85 -0.72 -1.68
CA GLY A 7 24.90 -0.54 -2.80
C GLY A 7 24.10 -1.80 -3.14
N LYS A 8 24.72 -2.98 -2.98
CA LYS A 8 24.05 -4.28 -3.15
C LYS A 8 23.09 -4.58 -2.00
N CYS A 9 23.44 -4.16 -0.78
CA CYS A 9 22.60 -4.34 0.40
C CYS A 9 21.28 -3.56 0.28
N SER A 10 21.32 -2.31 -0.19
CA SER A 10 20.12 -1.48 -0.38
C SER A 10 19.17 -2.06 -1.45
N LYS A 11 19.72 -2.52 -2.58
CA LYS A 11 18.91 -3.20 -3.63
C LYS A 11 18.26 -4.49 -3.09
N PHE A 12 19.00 -5.26 -2.31
CA PHE A 12 18.50 -6.51 -1.73
C PHE A 12 17.39 -6.27 -0.70
N MET A 13 17.53 -5.28 0.19
CA MET A 13 16.47 -4.91 1.13
C MET A 13 15.19 -4.45 0.42
N LEU A 14 15.31 -3.62 -0.63
CA LEU A 14 14.16 -3.18 -1.42
C LEU A 14 13.42 -4.35 -2.09
N PHE A 15 14.15 -5.34 -2.59
CA PHE A 15 13.57 -6.54 -3.20
C PHE A 15 12.82 -7.38 -2.16
N VAL A 16 13.44 -7.65 -1.01
CA VAL A 16 12.84 -8.45 0.07
C VAL A 16 11.58 -7.77 0.63
N PHE A 17 11.62 -6.45 0.82
CA PHE A 17 10.48 -5.70 1.36
C PHE A 17 9.30 -5.67 0.39
N ASN A 18 9.54 -5.47 -0.91
CA ASN A 18 8.49 -5.57 -1.93
C ASN A 18 7.92 -6.99 -2.05
N LEU A 19 8.74 -8.02 -1.86
CA LEU A 19 8.29 -9.42 -1.85
C LEU A 19 7.38 -9.71 -0.64
N ILE A 20 7.73 -9.21 0.55
CA ILE A 20 6.91 -9.35 1.75
C ILE A 20 5.55 -8.66 1.55
N PHE A 21 5.51 -7.45 0.99
CA PHE A 21 4.24 -6.79 0.69
C PHE A 21 3.41 -7.49 -0.35
N TRP A 22 4.05 -8.07 -1.36
CA TRP A 22 3.35 -8.87 -2.35
C TRP A 22 2.69 -10.10 -1.72
N LEU A 23 3.39 -10.82 -0.84
CA LEU A 23 2.82 -11.93 -0.08
C LEU A 23 1.72 -11.48 0.89
N ALA A 24 1.90 -10.34 1.55
CA ALA A 24 0.89 -9.76 2.43
C ALA A 24 -0.39 -9.37 1.65
N GLY A 25 -0.27 -8.80 0.45
CA GLY A 25 -1.39 -8.49 -0.43
C GLY A 25 -2.17 -9.72 -0.86
N ILE A 26 -1.46 -10.81 -1.21
CA ILE A 26 -2.09 -12.12 -1.50
C ILE A 26 -2.82 -12.65 -0.26
N GLY A 27 -2.20 -12.56 0.92
CA GLY A 27 -2.82 -12.97 2.19
C GLY A 27 -4.09 -12.18 2.51
N LEU A 28 -4.08 -10.86 2.32
CA LEU A 28 -5.23 -9.98 2.53
C LEU A 28 -6.36 -10.25 1.53
N LEU A 29 -6.03 -10.51 0.26
CA LEU A 29 -7.01 -10.93 -0.74
C LEU A 29 -7.63 -12.29 -0.38
N ALA A 30 -6.79 -13.26 -0.03
CA ALA A 30 -7.25 -14.59 0.38
C ALA A 30 -8.15 -14.49 1.62
N PHE A 31 -7.79 -13.66 2.60
CA PHE A 31 -8.60 -13.43 3.80
C PHE A 31 -9.91 -12.72 3.47
N GLY A 32 -9.91 -11.68 2.63
CA GLY A 32 -11.11 -11.00 2.19
C GLY A 32 -12.08 -11.90 1.40
N ILE A 33 -11.52 -12.80 0.59
CA ILE A 33 -12.28 -13.82 -0.15
C ILE A 33 -12.82 -14.88 0.81
N TRP A 34 -12.01 -15.36 1.77
CA TRP A 34 -12.40 -16.34 2.78
C TRP A 34 -13.60 -15.87 3.61
N LEU A 35 -13.58 -14.60 4.04
CA LEU A 35 -14.69 -13.96 4.76
C LEU A 35 -16.00 -13.95 3.97
N ARG A 36 -15.95 -14.11 2.64
CA ARG A 36 -17.11 -14.08 1.76
C ARG A 36 -17.60 -15.45 1.33
N LEU A 37 -16.71 -16.44 1.24
CA LEU A 37 -17.07 -17.82 0.87
C LEU A 37 -17.61 -18.63 2.05
N ASP A 38 -17.22 -18.31 3.28
CA ASP A 38 -17.75 -19.00 4.45
C ASP A 38 -19.21 -18.60 4.69
N ASN A 39 -20.13 -19.55 4.54
CA ASN A 39 -21.57 -19.29 4.59
C ASN A 39 -22.05 -18.84 5.98
N ASP A 40 -21.37 -19.27 7.05
CA ASP A 40 -21.68 -18.85 8.41
C ASP A 40 -21.24 -17.40 8.63
N ILE A 41 -20.03 -17.05 8.19
CA ILE A 41 -19.53 -15.66 8.27
C ILE A 41 -20.30 -14.73 7.31
N ALA A 42 -20.61 -15.18 6.10
CA ALA A 42 -21.37 -14.41 5.12
C ALA A 42 -22.79 -14.12 5.61
N LYS A 43 -23.43 -15.06 6.33
CA LYS A 43 -24.71 -14.81 7.00
C LYS A 43 -24.58 -13.72 8.06
N ILE A 44 -23.59 -13.80 8.93
CA ILE A 44 -23.36 -12.80 10.00
C ILE A 44 -23.07 -11.42 9.40
N VAL A 45 -22.31 -11.35 8.30
CA VAL A 45 -22.01 -10.11 7.56
C VAL A 45 -23.24 -9.54 6.86
N SER A 46 -24.13 -10.38 6.35
CA SER A 46 -25.33 -9.95 5.60
C SER A 46 -26.55 -9.65 6.45
N LEU A 47 -26.65 -10.19 7.67
CA LEU A 47 -27.85 -10.07 8.51
C LEU A 47 -27.92 -8.81 9.38
N ASP A 48 -26.81 -8.15 9.74
CA ASP A 48 -26.91 -7.03 10.68
C ASP A 48 -25.96 -5.84 10.44
N LEU A 49 -24.99 -5.94 9.51
CA LEU A 49 -23.85 -5.02 9.56
C LEU A 49 -23.48 -4.42 8.18
N PRO A 50 -24.19 -3.39 7.66
CA PRO A 50 -23.87 -2.74 6.39
C PRO A 50 -22.43 -2.19 6.30
N TRP A 51 -21.80 -1.92 7.45
CA TRP A 51 -20.40 -1.51 7.52
C TRP A 51 -19.41 -2.63 7.25
N PHE A 52 -19.68 -3.87 7.70
CA PHE A 52 -18.80 -5.01 7.46
C PHE A 52 -18.76 -5.37 5.97
N TYR A 53 -19.90 -5.31 5.28
CA TYR A 53 -19.96 -5.51 3.84
C TYR A 53 -19.04 -4.53 3.08
N ASN A 54 -19.12 -3.24 3.42
CA ASN A 54 -18.26 -2.21 2.86
C ASN A 54 -16.78 -2.43 3.24
N ALA A 55 -16.50 -2.87 4.48
CA ALA A 55 -15.16 -3.11 4.98
C ALA A 55 -14.45 -4.25 4.23
N THR A 56 -15.16 -5.35 3.94
CA THR A 56 -14.60 -6.49 3.20
C THR A 56 -14.29 -6.12 1.74
N TYR A 57 -15.15 -5.33 1.08
CA TYR A 57 -14.88 -4.81 -0.27
C TYR A 57 -13.64 -3.92 -0.30
N VAL A 58 -13.55 -3.03 0.68
CA VAL A 58 -12.42 -2.14 0.87
C VAL A 58 -11.13 -2.94 1.12
N LEU A 59 -11.17 -3.95 1.97
CA LEU A 59 -10.05 -4.85 2.26
C LEU A 59 -9.56 -5.60 1.01
N MET A 60 -10.48 -6.12 0.19
CA MET A 60 -10.14 -6.71 -1.11
C MET A 60 -9.51 -5.69 -2.06
N GLY A 61 -10.02 -4.46 -2.09
CA GLY A 61 -9.44 -3.37 -2.87
C GLY A 61 -8.01 -3.04 -2.49
N VAL A 62 -7.74 -2.88 -1.18
CA VAL A 62 -6.40 -2.61 -0.64
C VAL A 62 -5.46 -3.79 -0.91
N GLY A 63 -5.91 -5.02 -0.68
CA GLY A 63 -5.13 -6.24 -0.95
C GLY A 63 -4.72 -6.36 -2.42
N GLY A 64 -5.64 -6.07 -3.34
CA GLY A 64 -5.36 -6.07 -4.78
C GLY A 64 -4.39 -4.97 -5.20
N PHE A 65 -4.59 -3.75 -4.68
CA PHE A 65 -3.70 -2.63 -4.97
C PHE A 65 -2.28 -2.86 -4.44
N THR A 66 -2.14 -3.33 -3.19
CA THR A 66 -0.85 -3.67 -2.59
C THR A 66 -0.14 -4.81 -3.32
N MET A 67 -0.88 -5.79 -3.82
CA MET A 67 -0.34 -6.85 -4.69
C MET A 67 0.23 -6.29 -6.01
N ILE A 68 -0.50 -5.38 -6.68
CA ILE A 68 -0.03 -4.74 -7.93
C ILE A 68 1.22 -3.90 -7.68
N MET A 69 1.22 -3.09 -6.61
CA MET A 69 2.36 -2.25 -6.24
C MET A 69 3.59 -3.08 -5.87
N GLY A 70 3.43 -4.19 -5.15
CA GLY A 70 4.52 -5.12 -4.83
C GLY A 70 5.11 -5.78 -6.07
N PHE A 71 4.28 -6.19 -7.03
CA PHE A 71 4.75 -6.75 -8.30
C PHE A 71 5.52 -5.72 -9.14
N LEU A 72 5.00 -4.49 -9.26
CA LEU A 72 5.68 -3.38 -9.94
C LEU A 72 7.02 -3.04 -9.28
N GLY A 73 7.09 -3.07 -7.95
CA GLY A 73 8.33 -2.88 -7.19
C GLY A 73 9.38 -3.97 -7.46
N CYS A 74 8.97 -5.25 -7.46
CA CYS A 74 9.85 -6.36 -7.80
C CYS A 74 10.37 -6.29 -9.25
N CYS A 75 9.49 -6.01 -10.21
CA CYS A 75 9.90 -5.86 -11.61
C CYS A 75 10.79 -4.62 -11.83
N GLY A 76 10.54 -3.52 -11.11
CA GLY A 76 11.39 -2.33 -11.12
C GLY A 76 12.79 -2.60 -10.57
N ALA A 77 12.91 -3.42 -9.53
CA ALA A 77 14.20 -3.84 -8.97
C ALA A 77 14.98 -4.78 -9.91
N MET A 78 14.29 -5.69 -10.61
CA MET A 78 14.93 -6.65 -11.51
C MET A 78 15.37 -6.07 -12.85
N LYS A 79 14.65 -5.09 -13.40
CA LYS A 79 14.86 -4.66 -14.79
C LYS A 79 15.99 -3.63 -14.98
N GLU A 80 16.60 -3.15 -13.89
CA GLU A 80 17.62 -2.07 -13.85
C GLU A 80 17.29 -0.85 -14.75
N ASN A 81 16.02 -0.71 -15.13
CA ASN A 81 15.54 0.29 -16.07
C ASN A 81 15.01 1.46 -15.25
N LYS A 82 15.73 2.58 -15.33
CA LYS A 82 15.40 3.83 -14.62
C LYS A 82 13.93 4.20 -14.79
N CYS A 83 13.36 4.02 -15.98
CA CYS A 83 11.97 4.36 -16.27
C CYS A 83 10.95 3.63 -15.37
N MET A 84 11.21 2.36 -15.05
CA MET A 84 10.28 1.54 -14.27
C MET A 84 10.33 1.86 -12.76
N LEU A 85 11.52 2.18 -12.25
CA LEU A 85 11.73 2.64 -10.88
C LEU A 85 11.18 4.06 -10.66
N THR A 86 11.32 4.93 -11.68
CA THR A 86 10.75 6.28 -11.68
C THR A 86 9.23 6.23 -11.64
N THR A 87 8.58 5.41 -12.47
CA THR A 87 7.11 5.27 -12.44
C THR A 87 6.61 4.76 -11.10
N TYR A 88 7.30 3.79 -10.49
CA TYR A 88 6.98 3.32 -9.15
C TYR A 88 7.05 4.46 -8.12
N THR A 89 8.10 5.27 -8.16
CA THR A 89 8.28 6.43 -7.28
C THR A 89 7.19 7.49 -7.49
N ILE A 90 6.79 7.76 -8.73
CA ILE A 90 5.71 8.70 -9.06
C ILE A 90 4.36 8.17 -8.55
N CYS A 91 4.07 6.88 -8.76
CA CYS A 91 2.85 6.24 -8.25
C CYS A 91 2.78 6.30 -6.73
N LEU A 92 3.89 6.01 -6.02
CA LEU A 92 3.96 6.16 -4.56
C LEU A 92 3.68 7.62 -4.13
N GLY A 93 4.25 8.60 -4.84
CA GLY A 93 4.02 10.02 -4.57
C GLY A 93 2.55 10.44 -4.74
N LEU A 94 1.86 9.92 -5.75
CA LEU A 94 0.43 10.17 -5.95
C LEU A 94 -0.42 9.58 -4.81
N VAL A 95 -0.08 8.38 -4.34
CA VAL A 95 -0.76 7.77 -3.19
C VAL A 95 -0.54 8.60 -1.93
N PHE A 96 0.67 9.10 -1.69
CA PHE A 96 0.98 9.95 -0.54
C PHE A 96 0.16 11.25 -0.54
N ILE A 97 -0.02 11.89 -1.70
CA ILE A 97 -0.89 13.07 -1.83
C ILE A 97 -2.35 12.69 -1.54
N ALA A 98 -2.81 11.53 -2.03
CA ALA A 98 -4.15 11.03 -1.75
C ALA A 98 -4.35 10.71 -0.26
N GLU A 99 -3.33 10.23 0.44
CA GLU A 99 -3.38 10.00 1.88
C GLU A 99 -3.49 11.29 2.68
N ILE A 100 -2.69 12.32 2.33
CA ILE A 100 -2.80 13.64 2.96
C ILE A 100 -4.19 14.22 2.71
N ALA A 101 -4.69 14.16 1.47
CA ALA A 101 -6.03 14.62 1.13
C ALA A 101 -7.11 13.85 1.91
N GLY A 102 -7.00 12.53 1.99
CA GLY A 102 -7.91 11.67 2.75
C GLY A 102 -7.86 11.97 4.24
N GLY A 103 -6.67 12.20 4.81
CA GLY A 103 -6.46 12.57 6.21
C GLY A 103 -7.07 13.92 6.55
N VAL A 104 -6.91 14.92 5.68
CA VAL A 104 -7.55 16.24 5.82
C VAL A 104 -9.07 16.11 5.74
N VAL A 105 -9.59 15.36 4.77
CA VAL A 105 -11.04 15.10 4.66
C VAL A 105 -11.57 14.39 5.91
N ALA A 106 -10.88 13.36 6.39
CA ALA A 106 -11.25 12.64 7.61
C ALA A 106 -11.25 13.56 8.85
N PHE A 107 -10.29 14.48 8.94
CA PHE A 107 -10.20 15.46 10.01
C PHE A 107 -11.36 16.48 9.98
N VAL A 108 -11.69 17.01 8.81
CA VAL A 108 -12.77 18.00 8.63
C VAL A 108 -14.15 17.36 8.86
N TYR A 109 -14.37 16.15 8.34
CA TYR A 109 -15.63 15.42 8.46
C TYR A 109 -15.79 14.67 9.79
N ARG A 110 -14.76 14.67 10.67
CA ARG A 110 -14.86 14.20 12.06
C ARG A 110 -16.07 14.76 12.79
N ASN A 111 -16.52 15.97 12.46
CA ASN A 111 -17.65 16.62 13.14
C ASN A 111 -18.99 16.47 12.38
N ASN A 112 -18.98 16.11 11.09
CA ASN A 112 -20.18 16.10 10.23
C ASN A 112 -20.69 14.70 9.88
N VAL A 113 -19.88 13.65 10.06
CA VAL A 113 -20.30 12.28 9.77
C VAL A 113 -20.93 11.66 11.01
N SER A 114 -22.25 11.53 11.01
CA SER A 114 -23.05 10.96 12.10
C SER A 114 -22.97 9.42 12.18
N GLY A 115 -22.32 8.78 11.20
CA GLY A 115 -22.02 7.34 11.23
C GLY A 115 -20.59 7.09 11.71
N SER A 116 -20.42 6.55 12.90
CA SER A 116 -19.13 6.13 13.47
C SER A 116 -18.36 5.14 12.57
N GLU A 117 -19.08 4.43 11.71
CA GLU A 117 -18.59 3.28 10.94
C GLU A 117 -17.77 3.69 9.70
N GLN A 118 -18.26 4.67 8.94
CA GLN A 118 -17.57 5.23 7.76
C GLN A 118 -16.26 5.93 8.16
N LYS A 119 -16.25 6.62 9.31
CA LYS A 119 -15.02 7.25 9.85
C LYS A 119 -13.97 6.20 10.17
N GLN A 120 -14.37 5.13 10.85
CA GLN A 120 -13.45 4.06 11.25
C GLN A 120 -12.87 3.36 10.01
N GLN A 121 -13.68 3.12 8.97
CA GLN A 121 -13.22 2.48 7.73
C GLN A 121 -12.28 3.38 6.92
N GLN A 122 -12.56 4.68 6.79
CA GLN A 122 -11.67 5.60 6.08
C GLN A 122 -10.34 5.80 6.83
N ILE A 123 -10.37 5.83 8.17
CA ILE A 123 -9.16 5.94 9.00
C ILE A 123 -8.34 4.65 8.98
N VAL A 124 -8.99 3.49 9.10
CA VAL A 124 -8.31 2.18 8.99
C VAL A 124 -7.70 2.02 7.60
N LEU A 125 -8.39 2.49 6.55
CA LEU A 125 -7.84 2.55 5.21
C LEU A 125 -6.58 3.38 5.13
N LEU A 126 -6.64 4.64 5.53
CA LEU A 126 -5.48 5.54 5.52
C LEU A 126 -4.33 4.97 6.34
N HIS A 127 -4.59 4.43 7.53
CA HIS A 127 -3.54 3.88 8.38
C HIS A 127 -2.92 2.57 7.84
N THR A 128 -3.71 1.75 7.12
CA THR A 128 -3.23 0.52 6.48
C THR A 128 -2.46 0.81 5.18
N PHE A 129 -2.79 1.91 4.50
CA PHE A 129 -2.05 2.41 3.35
C PHE A 129 -0.77 3.16 3.76
N ASP A 130 -0.79 3.97 4.81
CA ASP A 130 0.38 4.80 5.20
C ASP A 130 1.57 3.94 5.59
N ALA A 131 1.36 2.89 6.41
CA ALA A 131 2.44 2.06 6.93
C ALA A 131 3.35 1.44 5.84
N PRO A 132 2.83 0.78 4.78
CA PRO A 132 3.66 0.29 3.69
C PRO A 132 4.33 1.41 2.90
N PHE A 133 3.62 2.51 2.63
CA PHE A 133 4.09 3.60 1.78
C PHE A 133 5.13 4.46 2.49
N HIS A 134 4.95 4.74 3.78
CA HIS A 134 5.92 5.42 4.64
C HIS A 134 7.23 4.65 4.70
N SER A 135 7.16 3.34 4.94
CA SER A 135 8.34 2.49 5.00
C SER A 135 9.03 2.42 3.64
N LEU A 136 8.28 2.34 2.53
CA LEU A 136 8.83 2.42 1.18
C LEU A 136 9.46 3.78 0.88
N CYS A 137 8.84 4.88 1.27
CA CYS A 137 9.33 6.24 1.03
C CYS A 137 10.67 6.46 1.77
N HIS A 138 10.77 6.02 3.03
CA HIS A 138 12.00 6.10 3.81
C HIS A 138 13.13 5.27 3.20
N ILE A 139 12.82 4.05 2.71
CA ILE A 139 13.81 3.20 2.04
C ILE A 139 14.22 3.78 0.68
N VAL A 140 13.27 4.26 -0.14
CA VAL A 140 13.53 4.84 -1.46
C VAL A 140 14.33 6.14 -1.35
N LEU A 141 14.01 7.03 -0.42
CA LEU A 141 14.78 8.26 -0.16
C LEU A 141 16.18 7.98 0.40
N SER A 142 16.36 6.89 1.15
CA SER A 142 17.70 6.44 1.59
C SER A 142 18.52 5.77 0.47
N SER A 143 17.89 5.44 -0.66
CA SER A 143 18.52 4.72 -1.77
C SER A 143 19.16 5.70 -2.78
N PRO A 144 20.49 5.72 -2.95
CA PRO A 144 21.16 6.66 -3.87
C PRO A 144 20.77 6.45 -5.35
N GLN A 145 20.29 5.26 -5.70
CA GLN A 145 19.81 4.91 -7.05
C GLN A 145 18.49 5.62 -7.43
N SER A 146 17.59 5.83 -6.46
CA SER A 146 16.33 6.56 -6.67
C SER A 146 16.60 8.04 -6.88
N VAL A 147 17.45 8.62 -6.03
CA VAL A 147 17.85 10.03 -6.07
C VAL A 147 18.50 10.35 -7.43
N ASN A 148 19.45 9.53 -7.90
CA ASN A 148 20.05 9.73 -9.23
C ASN A 148 19.07 9.49 -10.40
N ALA A 149 18.08 8.60 -10.25
CA ALA A 149 17.07 8.38 -11.29
C ALA A 149 16.05 9.53 -11.40
N VAL A 150 15.79 10.26 -10.31
CA VAL A 150 14.90 11.43 -10.29
C VAL A 150 15.61 12.70 -10.74
N ILE A 151 16.89 12.89 -10.39
CA ILE A 151 17.62 14.12 -10.73
C ILE A 151 18.25 14.07 -12.13
N GLY A 152 18.24 12.91 -12.81
CA GLY A 152 18.54 12.82 -14.24
C GLY A 152 20.00 13.03 -14.63
N TYR A 153 20.94 12.80 -13.70
CA TYR A 153 22.37 12.73 -14.00
C TYR A 153 22.80 11.32 -14.45
#